data_AF-A0A834W7A8-F1
#
_entry.id   AF-A0A834W7A8-F1
#
_cell.length_a   1.000
_cell.length_b   1.000
_cell.length_c   1.000
_cell.angle_alpha   90.00
_cell.angle_beta   90.00
_cell.angle_gamma   90.00
#
_symmetry.space_group_name_H-M   'P 1'
#
loop_
_entity.id
_entity.type
_entity.pdbx_description
1 polymer ?
#
loop_
_entity_poly.entity_id
_entity_poly.type
_entity_poly.pdbx_seq_one_letter_code
_entity_poly.pdbx_strand_id
1 'polypeptide(L)'
;MGCSQEGEVEAKKEEKIKLGREKASIASYCAAAVSEEHDSLAPSFARVPLGMVFATQIRFWGSQAAPEQSTSDGLTVDGILASNWTILDENEGDWKSHATAVAQSIHLIKRRLQWRKLIVRLNMLSAELNKPDLWDDPVHAGKISREHGSLQGKMKEVNALEQELLEHIDMIKLAREENDEDLESESVKALLNMRRNSKEKELEALLAGEQDLYSCYIEVQAGAGGTESMDWAAMVMQMYKSWAQRRGYKVTVVEEMPGEIAGIKRATIKVDGDYAFGYAKAEVGVHRLVRISPFDSNKRRHTSFAAVAVTPILGDASAHVQINESDLRIERFRSGGPGGQHANTTESAVRIVHIPTGITATCQNERSQHQNKASAMAVLQSRLDQLEMARQAHLNAQHTQSLTDITWGSQIRSYVLHPYRMVKDLRTNYEVSDPDSVLEGDLDGFILSYLSACLDKDEDGA
;
A
#
# COMPACT_ATOMS: atom_id res chain seq x y z
N MET A 1 -47.33 -25.06 -7.52
CA MET A 1 -46.55 -24.03 -6.80
C MET A 1 -45.84 -23.13 -7.81
N GLY A 2 -46.58 -22.29 -8.55
CA GLY A 2 -45.99 -21.54 -9.67
C GLY A 2 -46.63 -20.17 -9.94
N CYS A 3 -47.41 -19.64 -8.99
CA CYS A 3 -48.14 -18.38 -9.19
C CYS A 3 -47.71 -17.27 -8.21
N SER A 4 -46.70 -17.51 -7.37
CA SER A 4 -46.23 -16.56 -6.35
C SER A 4 -44.85 -15.98 -6.64
N GLN A 5 -44.14 -16.47 -7.67
CA GLN A 5 -42.81 -15.96 -8.04
C GLN A 5 -42.85 -14.90 -9.16
N GLU A 6 -43.88 -14.87 -10.00
CA GLU A 6 -43.98 -13.88 -11.09
C GLU A 6 -44.29 -12.47 -10.58
N GLY A 7 -45.13 -12.32 -9.55
CA GLY A 7 -45.45 -11.02 -8.96
C GLY A 7 -44.28 -10.36 -8.20
N GLU A 8 -43.37 -11.16 -7.65
CA GLU A 8 -42.19 -10.66 -6.92
C GLU A 8 -41.08 -10.15 -7.87
N VAL A 9 -41.05 -10.68 -9.10
CA VAL A 9 -40.11 -10.27 -10.15
C VAL A 9 -40.60 -8.99 -10.85
N GLU A 10 -41.91 -8.83 -11.04
CA GLU A 10 -42.49 -7.58 -11.57
C GLU A 10 -42.33 -6.40 -10.58
N ALA A 11 -42.56 -6.62 -9.29
CA ALA A 11 -42.39 -5.58 -8.28
C ALA A 11 -40.94 -5.05 -8.20
N LYS A 12 -39.94 -5.93 -8.27
CA LYS A 12 -38.51 -5.53 -8.29
C LYS A 12 -38.10 -4.83 -9.59
N LYS A 13 -38.82 -5.07 -10.69
CA LYS A 13 -38.57 -4.43 -11.98
C LYS A 13 -39.13 -3.00 -12.01
N GLU A 14 -40.31 -2.78 -11.44
CA GLU A 14 -40.88 -1.43 -11.27
C GLU A 14 -40.08 -0.56 -10.30
N GLU A 15 -39.54 -1.16 -9.22
CA GLU A 15 -38.71 -0.44 -8.25
C GLU A 15 -37.37 0.02 -8.86
N LYS A 16 -36.75 -0.81 -9.71
CA LYS A 16 -35.55 -0.42 -10.48
C LYS A 16 -35.83 0.68 -11.52
N ILE A 17 -37.02 0.70 -12.12
CA ILE A 17 -37.41 1.73 -13.10
C ILE A 17 -37.69 3.08 -12.40
N LYS A 18 -38.26 3.06 -11.18
CA LYS A 18 -38.42 4.27 -10.35
C LYS A 18 -37.07 4.84 -9.89
N LEU A 19 -36.15 3.98 -9.43
CA LEU A 19 -34.81 4.41 -9.01
C LEU A 19 -33.97 4.97 -10.19
N GLY A 20 -34.20 4.46 -11.41
CA GLY A 20 -33.59 5.00 -12.63
C GLY A 20 -34.12 6.38 -13.03
N ARG A 21 -35.41 6.67 -12.80
CA ARG A 21 -36.02 8.00 -13.04
C ARG A 21 -35.59 9.05 -12.01
N GLU A 22 -35.39 8.67 -10.75
CA GLU A 22 -34.85 9.57 -9.72
C GLU A 22 -33.40 9.96 -9.99
N LYS A 23 -32.55 9.01 -10.43
CA LYS A 23 -31.16 9.31 -10.80
C LYS A 23 -31.04 10.23 -12.03
N ALA A 24 -31.95 10.09 -13.00
CA ALA A 24 -32.01 11.00 -14.16
C ALA A 24 -32.48 12.42 -13.78
N SER A 25 -33.38 12.54 -12.79
CA SER A 25 -33.86 13.83 -12.28
C SER A 25 -32.79 14.59 -11.48
N ILE A 26 -31.91 13.87 -10.75
CA ILE A 26 -30.81 14.47 -9.98
C ILE A 26 -29.67 14.93 -10.92
N ALA A 27 -29.40 14.17 -11.99
CA ALA A 27 -28.44 14.57 -13.03
C ALA A 27 -28.89 15.82 -13.80
N SER A 28 -30.20 15.99 -14.02
CA SER A 28 -30.75 17.20 -14.67
C SER A 28 -30.71 18.44 -13.77
N TYR A 29 -30.72 18.28 -12.44
CA TYR A 29 -30.62 19.40 -11.49
C TYR A 29 -29.17 19.89 -11.30
N CYS A 30 -28.16 19.01 -11.41
CA CYS A 30 -26.76 19.41 -11.36
C CYS A 30 -26.29 20.10 -12.66
N ALA A 31 -26.87 19.76 -13.82
CA ALA A 31 -26.54 20.39 -15.10
C ALA A 31 -27.11 21.81 -15.26
N ALA A 32 -28.13 22.19 -14.47
CA ALA A 32 -28.76 23.52 -14.53
C ALA A 32 -28.06 24.58 -13.64
N ALA A 33 -27.17 24.17 -12.73
CA ALA A 33 -26.52 25.07 -11.78
C ALA A 33 -25.16 25.62 -12.25
N VAL A 34 -24.72 25.32 -13.48
CA VAL A 34 -23.40 25.73 -14.02
C VAL A 34 -23.54 26.72 -15.20
N SER A 35 -24.74 27.22 -15.48
CA SER A 35 -24.99 28.06 -16.67
C SER A 35 -25.91 29.27 -16.44
N GLU A 36 -25.88 29.86 -15.25
CA GLU A 36 -26.47 31.18 -15.00
C GLU A 36 -25.52 32.04 -14.16
N GLU A 37 -24.64 32.77 -14.83
CA GLU A 37 -24.18 34.10 -14.39
C GLU A 37 -23.37 34.70 -15.54
N HIS A 38 -24.04 35.36 -16.48
CA HIS A 38 -23.57 36.58 -17.15
C HIS A 38 -24.67 37.17 -18.05
N ASP A 39 -24.83 38.48 -17.93
CA ASP A 39 -25.55 39.44 -18.79
C ASP A 39 -27.09 39.49 -18.74
N SER A 40 -27.61 40.51 -18.04
CA SER A 40 -28.14 41.72 -18.70
C SER A 40 -28.99 42.58 -17.75
N LEU A 41 -28.45 43.71 -17.29
CA LEU A 41 -29.24 44.86 -16.86
C LEU A 41 -28.48 46.13 -17.24
N ALA A 42 -28.86 46.71 -18.37
CA ALA A 42 -28.56 48.10 -18.70
C ALA A 42 -29.83 48.93 -18.55
N PRO A 43 -29.74 50.17 -18.06
CA PRO A 43 -30.60 51.23 -18.54
C PRO A 43 -29.80 52.24 -19.38
N SER A 44 -30.44 52.67 -20.46
CA SER A 44 -30.04 53.76 -21.33
C SER A 44 -30.05 55.09 -20.58
N PHE A 45 -29.07 55.97 -20.84
CA PHE A 45 -29.25 57.36 -21.28
C PHE A 45 -27.91 58.12 -21.45
N ALA A 46 -27.67 58.58 -22.68
CA ALA A 46 -27.06 59.85 -23.11
C ALA A 46 -25.59 60.28 -22.80
N ARG A 47 -24.94 60.66 -23.93
CA ARG A 47 -24.00 61.80 -24.18
C ARG A 47 -22.49 61.67 -23.87
N VAL A 48 -21.73 61.75 -24.97
CA VAL A 48 -20.30 62.09 -25.21
C VAL A 48 -20.00 63.58 -24.82
N PRO A 49 -18.75 64.15 -24.69
CA PRO A 49 -17.34 63.66 -24.76
C PRO A 49 -16.37 64.16 -23.62
N LEU A 50 -15.07 63.82 -23.76
CA LEU A 50 -13.83 64.54 -23.37
C LEU A 50 -13.25 64.32 -21.95
N GLY A 51 -11.96 63.92 -21.88
CA GLY A 51 -11.07 64.24 -20.75
C GLY A 51 -10.15 63.14 -20.21
N MET A 52 -8.86 63.24 -20.54
CA MET A 52 -7.65 62.89 -19.75
C MET A 52 -7.62 61.69 -18.77
N VAL A 53 -6.65 60.80 -19.06
CA VAL A 53 -5.58 60.25 -18.18
C VAL A 53 -5.98 59.68 -16.81
N PHE A 54 -5.75 58.39 -16.59
CA PHE A 54 -4.86 57.88 -15.53
C PHE A 54 -4.56 56.40 -15.76
N ALA A 55 -3.26 56.07 -15.81
CA ALA A 55 -2.74 54.72 -15.90
C ALA A 55 -3.14 53.92 -14.66
N THR A 56 -3.75 52.74 -14.86
CA THR A 56 -3.77 51.70 -13.84
C THR A 56 -3.40 50.38 -14.51
N GLN A 57 -2.16 49.98 -14.25
CA GLN A 57 -1.50 48.83 -14.82
C GLN A 57 -2.01 47.58 -14.09
N ILE A 58 -3.01 46.90 -14.68
CA ILE A 58 -3.48 45.61 -14.20
C ILE A 58 -2.40 44.58 -14.54
N ARG A 59 -1.55 44.24 -13.57
CA ARG A 59 -0.66 43.09 -13.66
C ARG A 59 -1.51 41.83 -13.50
N PHE A 60 -1.81 41.17 -14.62
CA PHE A 60 -2.22 39.77 -14.61
C PHE A 60 -1.06 38.94 -14.01
N TRP A 61 -1.25 38.44 -12.79
CA TRP A 61 -0.44 37.35 -12.26
C TRP A 61 -0.90 36.07 -12.95
N GLY A 62 -0.35 35.81 -14.14
CA GLY A 62 -0.31 34.45 -14.65
C GLY A 62 0.51 33.61 -13.69
N SER A 63 -0.02 32.47 -13.25
CA SER A 63 0.76 31.44 -12.57
C SER A 63 1.93 31.07 -13.48
N GLN A 64 3.13 31.55 -13.18
CA GLN A 64 4.33 30.97 -13.77
C GLN A 64 4.36 29.53 -13.29
N ALA A 65 4.08 28.58 -14.20
CA ALA A 65 4.51 27.22 -14.02
C ALA A 65 6.01 27.27 -13.71
N ALA A 66 6.45 26.59 -12.67
CA ALA A 66 7.87 26.51 -12.34
C ALA A 66 8.64 26.11 -13.62
N PRO A 67 9.79 26.74 -13.92
CA PRO A 67 10.53 26.44 -15.13
C PRO A 67 10.88 24.96 -15.15
N GLU A 68 10.44 24.25 -16.20
CA GLU A 68 10.85 22.87 -16.43
C GLU A 68 12.37 22.84 -16.61
N GLN A 69 13.03 21.94 -15.87
CA GLN A 69 14.47 21.78 -15.97
C GLN A 69 14.82 21.32 -17.39
N SER A 70 15.75 22.04 -18.03
CA SER A 70 16.20 21.78 -19.38
C SER A 70 17.70 21.93 -19.47
N THR A 71 18.32 21.22 -20.42
CA THR A 71 19.72 21.43 -20.78
C THR A 71 19.96 22.80 -21.41
N SER A 72 21.22 23.17 -21.58
CA SER A 72 21.64 24.39 -22.32
C SER A 72 20.99 24.53 -23.71
N ASP A 73 20.62 23.41 -24.33
CA ASP A 73 19.97 23.36 -25.66
C ASP A 73 18.43 23.27 -25.61
N GLY A 74 17.84 23.34 -24.41
CA GLY A 74 16.39 23.22 -24.21
C GLY A 74 15.87 21.77 -24.20
N LEU A 75 16.75 20.77 -24.08
CA LEU A 75 16.36 19.36 -24.01
C LEU A 75 15.79 19.08 -22.61
N THR A 76 14.55 18.62 -22.53
CA THR A 76 13.91 18.16 -21.28
C THR A 76 13.93 16.64 -21.19
N VAL A 77 13.67 16.07 -20.00
CA VAL A 77 13.54 14.62 -19.79
C VAL A 77 12.47 14.01 -20.71
N ASP A 78 11.35 14.70 -20.88
CA ASP A 78 10.28 14.29 -21.81
C ASP A 78 10.73 14.39 -23.28
N GLY A 79 11.58 15.35 -23.61
CA GLY A 79 12.22 15.46 -24.94
C GLY A 79 13.18 14.31 -25.25
N ILE A 80 13.92 13.82 -24.25
CA ILE A 80 14.80 12.65 -24.37
C ILE A 80 13.97 11.40 -24.65
N LEU A 81 12.84 11.23 -23.95
CA LEU A 81 11.93 10.10 -24.18
C LEU A 81 11.27 10.15 -25.57
N ALA A 82 10.87 11.33 -26.01
CA ALA A 82 10.29 11.54 -27.34
C ALA A 82 11.29 11.26 -28.49
N SER A 83 12.59 11.40 -28.23
CA SER A 83 13.65 11.14 -29.23
C SER A 83 13.86 9.65 -29.54
N ASN A 84 13.29 8.76 -28.71
CA ASN A 84 13.22 7.31 -28.91
C ASN A 84 14.59 6.65 -29.24
N TRP A 85 15.67 7.08 -28.58
CA TRP A 85 16.99 6.44 -28.76
C TRP A 85 16.99 5.01 -28.22
N THR A 86 17.66 4.10 -28.93
CA THR A 86 17.75 2.69 -28.58
C THR A 86 18.51 2.49 -27.27
N ILE A 87 17.94 1.68 -26.39
CA ILE A 87 18.59 1.28 -25.13
C ILE A 87 19.42 0.04 -25.39
N LEU A 88 20.73 0.19 -25.25
CA LEU A 88 21.74 -0.85 -25.35
C LEU A 88 22.11 -1.39 -23.95
N ASP A 89 22.77 -2.54 -23.95
CA ASP A 89 23.31 -3.18 -22.75
C ASP A 89 24.37 -2.29 -22.08
N GLU A 90 24.56 -2.48 -20.76
CA GLU A 90 25.43 -1.62 -19.94
C GLU A 90 26.89 -1.55 -20.41
N ASN A 91 27.35 -2.51 -21.23
CA ASN A 91 28.72 -2.63 -21.72
C ASN A 91 28.96 -2.04 -23.12
N GLU A 92 27.89 -1.77 -23.88
CA GLU A 92 27.96 -1.36 -25.30
C GLU A 92 27.33 0.02 -25.57
N GLY A 93 26.89 0.71 -24.51
CA GLY A 93 26.04 1.90 -24.63
C GLY A 93 26.78 3.21 -24.93
N ASP A 94 26.34 3.90 -25.98
CA ASP A 94 26.56 5.34 -26.12
C ASP A 94 25.95 6.11 -24.94
N TRP A 95 26.48 7.29 -24.61
CA TRP A 95 25.92 8.16 -23.56
C TRP A 95 24.42 8.43 -23.74
N LYS A 96 23.95 8.47 -25.00
CA LYS A 96 22.55 8.59 -25.37
C LYS A 96 21.69 7.43 -24.84
N SER A 97 22.20 6.20 -24.92
CA SER A 97 21.52 5.02 -24.40
C SER A 97 21.45 5.05 -22.87
N HIS A 98 22.50 5.52 -22.20
CA HIS A 98 22.48 5.64 -20.75
C HIS A 98 21.52 6.76 -20.31
N ALA A 99 21.52 7.88 -21.02
CA ALA A 99 20.62 9.00 -20.77
C ALA A 99 19.15 8.64 -20.99
N THR A 100 18.80 7.90 -22.05
CA THR A 100 17.42 7.43 -22.23
C THR A 100 16.99 6.44 -21.17
N ALA A 101 17.86 5.51 -20.76
CA ALA A 101 17.56 4.58 -19.68
C ALA A 101 17.29 5.31 -18.35
N VAL A 102 18.11 6.30 -18.00
CA VAL A 102 17.90 7.12 -16.80
C VAL A 102 16.61 7.93 -16.92
N ALA A 103 16.36 8.58 -18.06
CA ALA A 103 15.13 9.33 -18.31
C ALA A 103 13.87 8.45 -18.18
N GLN A 104 13.93 7.21 -18.65
CA GLN A 104 12.83 6.25 -18.48
C GLN A 104 12.61 5.90 -17.01
N SER A 105 13.66 5.61 -16.25
CA SER A 105 13.52 5.33 -14.82
C SER A 105 12.97 6.54 -14.06
N ILE A 106 13.41 7.76 -14.36
CA ILE A 106 12.85 9.00 -13.77
C ILE A 106 11.36 9.13 -14.10
N HIS A 107 10.98 8.91 -15.35
CA HIS A 107 9.58 8.97 -15.75
C HIS A 107 8.73 7.92 -15.04
N LEU A 108 9.24 6.69 -14.91
CA LEU A 108 8.59 5.63 -14.14
C LEU A 108 8.48 6.00 -12.66
N ILE A 109 9.50 6.59 -12.04
CA ILE A 109 9.47 7.07 -10.66
C ILE A 109 8.39 8.15 -10.49
N LYS A 110 8.34 9.15 -11.38
CA LYS A 110 7.30 10.20 -11.37
C LYS A 110 5.90 9.60 -11.51
N ARG A 111 5.74 8.62 -12.38
CA ARG A 111 4.47 7.91 -12.58
C ARG A 111 4.07 7.15 -11.31
N ARG A 112 4.97 6.36 -10.73
CA ARG A 112 4.74 5.57 -9.50
C ARG A 112 4.41 6.46 -8.29
N LEU A 113 5.05 7.62 -8.18
CA LEU A 113 4.77 8.60 -7.14
C LEU A 113 3.46 9.38 -7.36
N GLN A 114 2.74 9.16 -8.47
CA GLN A 114 1.55 9.93 -8.84
C GLN A 114 1.83 11.45 -8.84
N TRP A 115 2.87 11.86 -9.55
CA TRP A 115 3.40 13.23 -9.55
C TRP A 115 2.34 14.34 -9.65
N ARG A 116 1.32 14.15 -10.50
CA ARG A 116 0.20 15.11 -10.65
C ARG A 116 -0.61 15.27 -9.36
N LYS A 117 -0.97 14.16 -8.70
CA LYS A 117 -1.72 14.18 -7.43
C LYS A 117 -0.86 14.79 -6.31
N LEU A 118 0.43 14.48 -6.29
CA LEU A 118 1.37 15.07 -5.34
C LEU A 118 1.48 16.59 -5.48
N ILE A 119 1.59 17.12 -6.70
CA ILE A 119 1.64 18.57 -6.93
C ILE A 119 0.37 19.24 -6.41
N VAL A 120 -0.81 18.68 -6.74
CA VAL A 120 -2.10 19.23 -6.29
C VAL A 120 -2.20 19.19 -4.76
N ARG A 121 -1.81 18.08 -4.12
CA ARG A 121 -1.82 17.93 -2.67
C ARG A 121 -0.84 18.91 -2.00
N LEU A 122 0.36 19.06 -2.53
CA LEU A 122 1.37 19.98 -2.01
C LEU A 122 0.90 21.44 -2.12
N ASN A 123 0.24 21.80 -3.22
CA ASN A 123 -0.37 23.13 -3.39
C ASN A 123 -1.49 23.38 -2.38
N MET A 124 -2.36 22.39 -2.12
CA MET A 124 -3.40 22.48 -1.09
C MET A 124 -2.79 22.66 0.31
N LEU A 125 -1.81 21.83 0.68
CA LEU A 125 -1.12 21.93 1.97
C LEU A 125 -0.37 23.27 2.13
N SER A 126 0.24 23.77 1.05
CA SER A 126 0.89 25.08 1.05
C SER A 126 -0.13 26.21 1.25
N ALA A 127 -1.31 26.10 0.64
CA ALA A 127 -2.40 27.06 0.86
C ALA A 127 -2.95 26.99 2.30
N GLU A 128 -3.02 25.80 2.91
CA GLU A 128 -3.40 25.62 4.31
C GLU A 128 -2.36 26.21 5.27
N LEU A 129 -1.07 26.00 5.02
CA LEU A 129 0.02 26.59 5.82
C LEU A 129 0.04 28.12 5.80
N ASN A 130 -0.46 28.73 4.73
CA ASN A 130 -0.58 30.18 4.60
C ASN A 130 -1.79 30.76 5.35
N LYS A 131 -2.70 29.93 5.89
CA LYS A 131 -3.84 30.43 6.68
C LYS A 131 -3.39 30.79 8.10
N PRO A 132 -3.71 32.00 8.59
CA PRO A 132 -3.32 32.42 9.94
C PRO A 132 -3.97 31.57 11.05
N ASP A 133 -5.21 31.11 10.83
CA ASP A 133 -6.00 30.31 11.79
C ASP A 133 -5.43 28.91 12.05
N LEU A 134 -4.50 28.42 11.22
CA LEU A 134 -3.94 27.08 11.38
C LEU A 134 -3.14 26.93 12.69
N TRP A 135 -2.53 28.03 13.15
CA TRP A 135 -1.68 28.04 14.34
C TRP A 135 -2.47 28.02 15.66
N ASP A 136 -3.80 28.09 15.60
CA ASP A 136 -4.68 27.97 16.77
C ASP A 136 -4.73 26.53 17.32
N ASP A 137 -4.49 25.51 16.48
CA ASP A 137 -4.33 24.12 16.90
C ASP A 137 -2.90 23.61 16.59
N PRO A 138 -2.00 23.57 17.58
CA PRO A 138 -0.62 23.15 17.37
C PRO A 138 -0.48 21.68 16.95
N VAL A 139 -1.46 20.82 17.27
CA VAL A 139 -1.43 19.39 16.90
C VAL A 139 -1.75 19.26 15.41
N HIS A 140 -2.77 19.98 14.93
CA HIS A 140 -3.15 19.99 13.52
C HIS A 140 -2.09 20.65 12.64
N ALA A 141 -1.55 21.80 13.06
CA ALA A 141 -0.46 22.48 12.36
C ALA A 141 0.79 21.59 12.23
N GLY A 142 1.15 20.87 13.30
CA GLY A 142 2.27 19.93 13.29
C GLY A 142 2.07 18.78 12.30
N LYS A 143 0.85 18.27 12.15
CA LYS A 143 0.53 17.22 11.18
C LYS A 143 0.67 17.70 9.74
N ILE A 144 0.06 18.86 9.42
CA ILE A 144 0.12 19.45 8.07
C ILE A 144 1.55 19.81 7.69
N SER A 145 2.32 20.41 8.60
CA SER A 145 3.72 20.77 8.36
C SER A 145 4.61 19.55 8.09
N ARG A 146 4.40 18.44 8.84
CA ARG A 146 5.13 17.18 8.59
C ARG A 146 4.75 16.55 7.25
N GLU A 147 3.47 16.52 6.92
CA GLU A 147 2.99 15.99 5.64
C GLU A 147 3.58 16.80 4.48
N HIS A 148 3.48 18.13 4.55
CA HIS A 148 4.05 19.03 3.55
C HIS A 148 5.56 18.83 3.39
N GLY A 149 6.31 18.79 4.49
CA GLY A 149 7.76 18.58 4.48
C GLY A 149 8.15 17.23 3.87
N SER A 150 7.40 16.16 4.17
CA SER A 150 7.64 14.83 3.60
C SER A 150 7.39 14.81 2.08
N LEU A 151 6.27 15.36 1.63
CA LEU A 151 5.95 15.42 0.20
C LEU A 151 6.92 16.31 -0.57
N GLN A 152 7.32 17.44 0.02
CA GLN A 152 8.30 18.34 -0.57
C GLN A 152 9.69 17.69 -0.65
N GLY A 153 10.09 16.89 0.35
CA GLY A 153 11.32 16.10 0.32
C GLY A 153 11.35 15.13 -0.87
N LYS A 154 10.31 14.32 -1.03
CA LYS A 154 10.16 13.39 -2.17
C LYS A 154 10.24 14.11 -3.51
N MET A 155 9.60 15.28 -3.63
CA MET A 155 9.62 16.07 -4.85
C MET A 155 11.03 16.63 -5.17
N LYS A 156 11.74 17.10 -4.14
CA LYS A 156 13.12 17.60 -4.28
C LYS A 156 14.08 16.49 -4.73
N GLU A 157 13.93 15.28 -4.23
CA GLU A 157 14.77 14.14 -4.62
C GLU A 157 14.61 13.79 -6.10
N VAL A 158 13.38 13.77 -6.61
CA VAL A 158 13.12 13.51 -8.04
C VAL A 158 13.66 14.65 -8.90
N ASN A 159 13.43 15.90 -8.52
CA ASN A 159 13.97 17.06 -9.26
C ASN A 159 15.50 17.11 -9.22
N ALA A 160 16.14 16.63 -8.15
CA ALA A 160 17.60 16.54 -8.08
C ALA A 160 18.14 15.50 -9.08
N LEU A 161 17.47 14.34 -9.22
CA LEU A 161 17.82 13.36 -10.23
C LEU A 161 17.65 13.90 -11.65
N GLU A 162 16.60 14.67 -11.92
CA GLU A 162 16.41 15.29 -13.23
C GLU A 162 17.51 16.29 -13.56
N GLN A 163 17.85 17.12 -12.59
CA GLN A 163 18.92 18.10 -12.74
C GLN A 163 20.28 17.42 -12.98
N GLU A 164 20.62 16.39 -12.19
CA GLU A 164 21.87 15.63 -12.33
C GLU A 164 21.99 14.98 -13.73
N LEU A 165 20.88 14.44 -14.27
CA LEU A 165 20.87 13.87 -15.62
C LEU A 165 21.19 14.93 -16.67
N LEU A 166 20.57 16.10 -16.58
CA LEU A 166 20.74 17.18 -17.54
C LEU A 166 22.16 17.77 -17.46
N GLU A 167 22.69 17.95 -16.24
CA GLU A 167 24.07 18.41 -16.01
C GLU A 167 25.09 17.44 -16.62
N HIS A 168 24.93 16.13 -16.44
CA HIS A 168 25.81 15.14 -17.06
C HIS A 168 25.73 15.15 -18.60
N ILE A 169 24.55 15.36 -19.17
CA ILE A 169 24.39 15.48 -20.63
C ILE A 169 25.13 16.72 -21.15
N ASP A 170 25.03 17.85 -20.46
CA ASP A 170 25.67 19.10 -20.88
C ASP A 170 27.19 19.03 -20.72
N MET A 171 27.69 18.39 -19.65
CA MET A 171 29.13 18.12 -19.52
C MET A 171 29.67 17.26 -20.66
N ILE A 172 28.93 16.23 -21.10
CA ILE A 172 29.36 15.38 -22.23
C ILE A 172 29.40 16.18 -23.53
N LYS A 173 28.42 17.06 -23.77
CA LYS A 173 28.41 17.92 -24.96
C LYS A 173 29.59 18.89 -24.95
N LEU A 174 29.84 19.55 -23.81
CA LEU A 174 30.95 20.48 -23.65
C LEU A 174 32.30 19.79 -23.85
N ALA A 175 32.49 18.60 -23.26
CA ALA A 175 33.69 17.78 -23.46
C ALA A 175 33.93 17.46 -24.94
N ARG A 176 32.86 17.16 -25.70
CA ARG A 176 32.94 16.92 -27.14
C ARG A 176 33.26 18.17 -27.95
N GLU A 177 32.72 19.32 -27.57
CA GLU A 177 33.04 20.60 -28.21
C GLU A 177 34.51 20.99 -27.99
N GLU A 178 35.04 20.73 -26.80
CA GLU A 178 36.42 21.02 -26.42
C GLU A 178 37.42 19.91 -26.85
N ASN A 179 36.93 18.77 -27.33
CA ASN A 179 37.71 17.56 -27.67
C ASN A 179 38.51 17.00 -26.47
N ASP A 180 37.93 17.05 -25.27
CA ASP A 180 38.49 16.46 -24.06
C ASP A 180 37.94 15.04 -23.85
N GLU A 181 38.69 14.03 -24.29
CA GLU A 181 38.32 12.61 -24.20
C GLU A 181 38.29 12.10 -22.75
N ASP A 182 39.12 12.66 -21.86
CA ASP A 182 39.18 12.25 -20.46
C ASP A 182 37.91 12.70 -19.72
N LEU A 183 37.49 13.95 -19.93
CA LEU A 183 36.26 14.49 -19.37
C LEU A 183 35.01 13.80 -19.92
N GLU A 184 34.99 13.45 -21.21
CA GLU A 184 33.90 12.66 -21.80
C GLU A 184 33.80 11.28 -21.13
N SER A 185 34.93 10.57 -20.97
CA SER A 185 34.96 9.24 -20.34
C SER A 185 34.49 9.27 -18.89
N GLU A 186 34.91 10.27 -18.12
CA GLU A 186 34.48 10.44 -16.72
C GLU A 186 32.97 10.72 -16.64
N SER A 187 32.46 11.60 -17.49
CA SER A 187 31.04 11.96 -17.51
C SER A 187 30.15 10.78 -17.92
N VAL A 188 30.59 9.94 -18.87
CA VAL A 188 29.87 8.71 -19.25
C VAL A 188 29.85 7.69 -18.10
N LYS A 189 30.96 7.54 -17.36
CA LYS A 189 30.99 6.68 -16.17
C LYS A 189 30.05 7.18 -15.08
N ALA A 190 29.97 8.48 -14.87
CA ALA A 190 29.01 9.08 -13.94
C ALA A 190 27.56 8.75 -14.36
N LEU A 191 27.25 8.86 -15.66
CA LEU A 191 25.94 8.51 -16.22
C LEU A 191 25.61 7.01 -16.08
N LEU A 192 26.61 6.13 -16.16
CA LEU A 192 26.44 4.69 -15.90
C LEU A 192 26.13 4.43 -14.42
N ASN A 193 26.85 5.07 -13.50
CA ASN A 193 26.54 4.99 -12.07
C ASN A 193 25.14 5.51 -11.77
N MET A 194 24.76 6.62 -12.40
CA MET A 194 23.41 7.17 -12.31
C MET A 194 22.35 6.18 -12.80
N ARG A 195 22.56 5.50 -13.94
CA ARG A 195 21.67 4.45 -14.44
C ARG A 195 21.44 3.34 -13.42
N ARG A 196 22.46 2.96 -12.64
CA ARG A 196 22.31 1.96 -11.56
C ARG A 196 21.52 2.52 -10.38
N ASN A 197 21.89 3.71 -9.91
CA ASN A 197 21.21 4.37 -8.80
C ASN A 197 19.73 4.65 -9.12
N SER A 198 19.42 5.06 -10.35
CA SER A 198 18.04 5.30 -10.80
C SER A 198 17.20 4.02 -10.82
N LYS A 199 17.78 2.87 -11.17
CA LYS A 199 17.08 1.57 -11.09
C LYS A 199 16.77 1.17 -9.65
N GLU A 200 17.71 1.40 -8.72
CA GLU A 200 17.49 1.15 -7.29
C GLU A 200 16.36 2.04 -6.74
N LYS A 201 16.40 3.34 -7.04
CA LYS A 201 15.32 4.27 -6.67
C LYS A 201 13.98 3.93 -7.33
N GLU A 202 14.00 3.37 -8.54
CA GLU A 202 12.81 2.84 -9.20
C GLU A 202 12.16 1.73 -8.37
N LEU A 203 12.97 0.81 -7.84
CA LEU A 203 12.53 -0.29 -6.98
C LEU A 203 12.01 0.24 -5.64
N GLU A 204 12.68 1.21 -5.03
CA GLU A 204 12.20 1.87 -3.82
C GLU A 204 10.84 2.55 -4.05
N ALA A 205 10.66 3.20 -5.21
CA ALA A 205 9.38 3.82 -5.57
C ALA A 205 8.24 2.79 -5.76
N LEU A 206 8.54 1.53 -6.10
CA LEU A 206 7.54 0.44 -6.11
C LEU A 206 7.09 0.02 -4.71
N LEU A 207 7.92 0.28 -3.69
CA LEU A 207 7.76 -0.19 -2.32
C LEU A 207 7.39 0.96 -1.37
N ALA A 208 6.66 1.96 -1.89
CA ALA A 208 6.30 3.17 -1.18
C ALA A 208 5.08 3.04 -0.24
N GLY A 209 4.54 1.82 -0.05
CA GLY A 209 3.42 1.58 0.86
C GLY A 209 3.80 1.78 2.33
N GLU A 210 2.87 2.26 3.14
CA GLU A 210 3.11 2.57 4.57
C GLU A 210 3.65 1.37 5.37
N GLN A 211 3.26 0.16 4.96
CA GLN A 211 3.62 -1.09 5.63
C GLN A 211 4.74 -1.86 4.91
N ASP A 212 5.21 -1.37 3.76
CA ASP A 212 6.13 -2.13 2.89
C ASP A 212 7.48 -2.35 3.56
N LEU A 213 7.93 -1.40 4.39
CA LEU A 213 9.20 -1.43 5.13
C LEU A 213 9.30 -2.55 6.16
N TYR A 214 8.17 -3.02 6.69
CA TYR A 214 8.19 -3.94 7.82
C TYR A 214 8.52 -5.38 7.39
N SER A 215 9.05 -6.13 8.36
CA SER A 215 9.16 -7.58 8.27
C SER A 215 7.77 -8.22 8.17
N CYS A 216 7.67 -9.47 7.73
CA CYS A 216 6.37 -10.11 7.51
C CYS A 216 6.31 -11.55 8.02
N TYR A 217 5.08 -11.99 8.30
CA TYR A 217 4.74 -13.40 8.41
C TYR A 217 4.13 -13.86 7.09
N ILE A 218 4.64 -14.97 6.56
CA ILE A 218 4.07 -15.67 5.41
C ILE A 218 3.46 -16.95 5.94
N GLU A 219 2.16 -17.09 5.78
CA GLU A 219 1.40 -18.26 6.13
C GLU A 219 1.02 -19.03 4.87
N VAL A 220 1.30 -20.33 4.87
CA VAL A 220 0.95 -21.26 3.80
C VAL A 220 -0.04 -22.28 4.33
N GLN A 221 -1.20 -22.38 3.69
CA GLN A 221 -2.26 -23.30 4.05
C GLN A 221 -2.58 -24.25 2.90
N ALA A 222 -2.65 -25.54 3.17
CA ALA A 222 -3.07 -26.53 2.19
C ALA A 222 -4.57 -26.36 1.85
N GLY A 223 -4.88 -26.38 0.56
CA GLY A 223 -6.25 -26.29 0.06
C GLY A 223 -6.96 -27.65 -0.03
N ALA A 224 -8.05 -27.68 -0.79
CA ALA A 224 -8.79 -28.91 -1.06
C ALA A 224 -8.00 -29.82 -2.03
N GLY A 225 -7.59 -30.99 -1.55
CA GLY A 225 -6.89 -32.01 -2.34
C GLY A 225 -6.14 -33.08 -1.54
N GLY A 226 -6.41 -33.18 -0.23
CA GLY A 226 -5.83 -34.21 0.64
C GLY A 226 -4.30 -34.15 0.70
N THR A 227 -3.66 -35.31 0.69
CA THR A 227 -2.19 -35.46 0.80
C THR A 227 -1.42 -34.72 -0.29
N GLU A 228 -1.96 -34.64 -1.52
CA GLU A 228 -1.28 -33.96 -2.63
C GLU A 228 -1.22 -32.43 -2.41
N SER A 229 -2.28 -31.86 -1.82
CA SER A 229 -2.29 -30.42 -1.49
C SER A 229 -1.44 -30.12 -0.26
N MET A 230 -1.31 -31.07 0.68
CA MET A 230 -0.38 -30.94 1.81
C MET A 230 1.07 -30.96 1.34
N ASP A 231 1.43 -31.85 0.41
CA ASP A 231 2.77 -31.87 -0.19
C ASP A 231 3.05 -30.59 -0.99
N TRP A 232 2.06 -30.11 -1.75
CA TRP A 232 2.20 -28.84 -2.46
C TRP A 232 2.43 -27.66 -1.51
N ALA A 233 1.69 -27.57 -0.41
CA ALA A 233 1.91 -26.54 0.61
C ALA A 233 3.34 -26.59 1.17
N ALA A 234 3.91 -27.79 1.35
CA ALA A 234 5.28 -27.95 1.83
C ALA A 234 6.31 -27.45 0.79
N MET A 235 6.08 -27.75 -0.49
CA MET A 235 6.90 -27.21 -1.58
C MET A 235 6.85 -25.68 -1.63
N VAL A 236 5.66 -25.08 -1.46
CA VAL A 236 5.49 -23.62 -1.44
C VAL A 236 6.20 -22.98 -0.25
N MET A 237 6.11 -23.59 0.93
CA MET A 237 6.87 -23.14 2.11
C MET A 237 8.38 -23.18 1.84
N GLN A 238 8.88 -24.25 1.21
CA GLN A 238 10.30 -24.37 0.88
C GLN A 238 10.73 -23.36 -0.19
N MET A 239 9.88 -23.10 -1.19
CA MET A 239 10.10 -22.07 -2.21
C MET A 239 10.28 -20.68 -1.58
N TYR A 240 9.42 -20.29 -0.62
CA TYR A 240 9.57 -19.01 0.07
C TYR A 240 10.78 -18.95 1.01
N LYS A 241 11.14 -20.08 1.65
CA LYS A 241 12.40 -20.16 2.42
C LYS A 241 13.60 -19.89 1.52
N SER A 242 13.67 -20.53 0.35
CA SER A 242 14.76 -20.35 -0.61
C SER A 242 14.79 -18.93 -1.18
N TRP A 243 13.64 -18.34 -1.51
CA TRP A 243 13.53 -16.95 -1.94
C TRP A 243 14.09 -15.97 -0.90
N ALA A 244 13.66 -16.12 0.35
CA ALA A 244 14.13 -15.25 1.43
C ALA A 244 15.63 -15.43 1.71
N GLN A 245 16.16 -16.65 1.64
CA GLN A 245 17.61 -16.90 1.74
C GLN A 245 18.41 -16.27 0.60
N ARG A 246 17.90 -16.33 -0.64
CA ARG A 246 18.55 -15.70 -1.82
C ARG A 246 18.66 -14.19 -1.67
N ARG A 247 17.65 -13.54 -1.06
CA ARG A 247 17.66 -12.11 -0.73
C ARG A 247 18.43 -11.74 0.54
N GLY A 248 18.99 -12.72 1.25
CA GLY A 248 19.73 -12.49 2.49
C GLY A 248 18.86 -12.20 3.70
N TYR A 249 17.55 -12.47 3.64
CA TYR A 249 16.64 -12.30 4.77
C TYR A 249 16.80 -13.43 5.79
N LYS A 250 16.55 -13.09 7.06
CA LYS A 250 16.56 -14.08 8.14
C LYS A 250 15.19 -14.74 8.23
N VAL A 251 15.14 -16.04 7.99
CA VAL A 251 13.91 -16.83 8.05
C VAL A 251 13.83 -17.62 9.35
N THR A 252 12.70 -17.55 10.04
CA THR A 252 12.41 -18.41 11.20
C THR A 252 11.05 -19.08 11.04
N VAL A 253 10.96 -20.38 11.31
CA VAL A 253 9.68 -21.10 11.29
C VAL A 253 9.01 -20.90 12.64
N VAL A 254 7.82 -20.29 12.65
CA VAL A 254 7.06 -19.98 13.87
C VAL A 254 6.15 -21.14 14.24
N GLU A 255 5.41 -21.63 13.25
CA GLU A 255 4.46 -22.72 13.41
C GLU A 255 4.54 -23.64 12.19
N GLU A 256 4.50 -24.94 12.43
CA GLU A 256 4.44 -25.95 11.38
C GLU A 256 3.50 -27.07 11.82
N MET A 257 2.40 -27.24 11.10
CA MET A 257 1.45 -28.32 11.29
C MET A 257 1.66 -29.35 10.18
N PRO A 258 2.29 -30.51 10.45
CA PRO A 258 2.50 -31.54 9.44
C PRO A 258 1.18 -32.16 8.98
N GLY A 259 1.15 -32.63 7.74
CA GLY A 259 0.07 -33.44 7.19
C GLY A 259 0.04 -34.86 7.77
N GLU A 260 -1.06 -35.58 7.60
CA GLU A 260 -1.22 -36.94 8.15
C GLU A 260 -0.28 -37.97 7.52
N ILE A 261 0.02 -37.82 6.23
CA ILE A 261 0.83 -38.77 5.45
C ILE A 261 2.10 -38.10 4.90
N ALA A 262 1.95 -36.93 4.29
CA ALA A 262 3.06 -36.17 3.70
C ALA A 262 2.72 -34.67 3.68
N GLY A 263 3.76 -33.84 3.62
CA GLY A 263 3.66 -32.40 3.52
C GLY A 263 3.16 -31.70 4.79
N ILE A 264 2.56 -30.52 4.63
CA ILE A 264 2.08 -29.67 5.72
C ILE A 264 0.61 -29.29 5.51
N LYS A 265 -0.13 -29.15 6.61
CA LYS A 265 -1.50 -28.63 6.59
C LYS A 265 -1.50 -27.09 6.65
N ARG A 266 -0.64 -26.53 7.50
CA ARG A 266 -0.46 -25.09 7.72
C ARG A 266 0.98 -24.87 8.19
N ALA A 267 1.63 -23.81 7.71
CA ALA A 267 2.87 -23.34 8.30
C ALA A 267 2.98 -21.83 8.23
N THR A 268 3.61 -21.25 9.24
CA THR A 268 3.86 -19.81 9.34
C THR A 268 5.36 -19.59 9.46
N ILE A 269 5.92 -18.88 8.48
CA ILE A 269 7.32 -18.46 8.46
C ILE A 269 7.40 -16.96 8.71
N LYS A 270 8.34 -16.56 9.55
CA LYS A 270 8.71 -15.16 9.79
C LYS A 270 9.90 -14.83 8.91
N VAL A 271 9.76 -13.78 8.11
CA VAL A 271 10.81 -13.25 7.24
C VAL A 271 11.20 -11.88 7.77
N ASP A 272 12.39 -11.83 8.37
CA ASP A 272 12.99 -10.61 8.91
C ASP A 272 13.95 -10.02 7.85
N GLY A 273 13.61 -8.83 7.36
CA GLY A 273 14.36 -8.12 6.34
C GLY A 273 13.71 -6.80 5.96
N ASP A 274 14.50 -5.90 5.38
CA ASP A 274 14.01 -4.62 4.87
C ASP A 274 13.13 -4.85 3.65
N TYR A 275 12.00 -4.15 3.59
CA TYR A 275 11.00 -4.29 2.52
C TYR A 275 10.40 -5.69 2.34
N ALA A 276 10.55 -6.58 3.33
CA ALA A 276 10.11 -7.97 3.19
C ALA A 276 8.60 -8.08 2.94
N PHE A 277 7.78 -7.28 3.63
CA PHE A 277 6.34 -7.21 3.36
C PHE A 277 6.04 -6.65 1.97
N GLY A 278 6.72 -5.59 1.55
CA GLY A 278 6.51 -4.95 0.25
C GLY A 278 6.71 -5.88 -0.94
N TYR A 279 7.66 -6.83 -0.86
CA TYR A 279 7.79 -7.86 -1.87
C TYR A 279 6.78 -9.00 -1.70
N ALA A 280 6.61 -9.51 -0.48
CA ALA A 280 5.77 -10.67 -0.21
C ALA A 280 4.28 -10.39 -0.44
N LYS A 281 3.81 -9.14 -0.39
CA LYS A 281 2.40 -8.78 -0.68
C LYS A 281 1.93 -9.25 -2.07
N ALA A 282 2.86 -9.35 -3.04
CA ALA A 282 2.55 -9.83 -4.38
C ALA A 282 2.15 -11.31 -4.42
N GLU A 283 2.52 -12.07 -3.40
CA GLU A 283 2.35 -13.51 -3.30
C GLU A 283 1.05 -13.91 -2.58
N VAL A 284 0.27 -12.94 -2.11
CA VAL A 284 -1.01 -13.21 -1.44
C VAL A 284 -2.02 -13.77 -2.45
N GLY A 285 -2.52 -14.97 -2.18
CA GLY A 285 -3.56 -15.63 -2.96
C GLY A 285 -3.38 -17.14 -3.08
N VAL A 286 -4.09 -17.74 -4.06
CA VAL A 286 -4.10 -19.20 -4.25
C VAL A 286 -3.14 -19.63 -5.36
N HIS A 287 -2.21 -20.52 -5.02
CA HIS A 287 -1.23 -21.13 -5.91
C HIS A 287 -1.70 -22.52 -6.34
N ARG A 288 -1.85 -22.72 -7.64
CA ARG A 288 -2.31 -23.99 -8.22
C ARG A 288 -1.16 -24.81 -8.77
N LEU A 289 -1.05 -26.07 -8.37
CA LEU A 289 -0.13 -27.04 -8.94
C LEU A 289 -0.86 -28.05 -9.82
N VAL A 290 -0.29 -28.36 -10.98
CA VAL A 290 -0.75 -29.45 -11.86
C VAL A 290 0.42 -30.36 -12.20
N ARG A 291 0.43 -31.56 -11.60
CA ARG A 291 1.46 -32.58 -11.84
C ARG A 291 0.87 -34.00 -11.80
N ILE A 292 1.70 -34.98 -12.13
CA ILE A 292 1.39 -36.38 -11.85
C ILE A 292 1.70 -36.63 -10.38
N SER A 293 0.69 -37.03 -9.61
CA SER A 293 0.86 -37.25 -8.17
C SER A 293 1.77 -38.46 -7.91
N PRO A 294 2.79 -38.35 -7.03
CA PRO A 294 3.55 -39.50 -6.57
C PRO A 294 2.76 -40.39 -5.60
N PHE A 295 1.65 -39.89 -5.03
CA PHE A 295 0.83 -40.59 -4.05
C PHE A 295 -0.37 -41.34 -4.67
N ASP A 296 -0.68 -41.11 -5.95
CA ASP A 296 -1.72 -41.85 -6.66
C ASP A 296 -1.15 -43.07 -7.39
N SER A 297 -1.57 -44.27 -7.00
CA SER A 297 -1.13 -45.53 -7.61
C SER A 297 -1.39 -45.59 -9.12
N ASN A 298 -2.41 -44.88 -9.61
CA ASN A 298 -2.76 -44.82 -11.02
C ASN A 298 -2.00 -43.76 -11.82
N LYS A 299 -1.07 -43.02 -11.20
CA LYS A 299 -0.29 -41.92 -11.81
C LYS A 299 -1.16 -40.95 -12.63
N ARG A 300 -2.37 -40.66 -12.13
CA ARG A 300 -3.24 -39.69 -12.80
C ARG A 300 -2.71 -38.28 -12.58
N ARG A 301 -3.18 -37.37 -13.42
CA ARG A 301 -2.92 -35.95 -13.27
C ARG A 301 -3.79 -35.42 -12.14
N HIS A 302 -3.17 -34.80 -11.15
CA HIS A 302 -3.86 -34.15 -10.04
C HIS A 302 -3.71 -32.63 -10.16
N THR A 303 -4.69 -31.92 -9.63
CA THR A 303 -4.64 -30.47 -9.46
C THR A 303 -4.77 -30.19 -7.97
N SER A 304 -3.80 -29.47 -7.43
CA SER A 304 -3.72 -29.11 -6.01
C SER A 304 -3.67 -27.62 -5.83
N PHE A 305 -4.08 -27.17 -4.65
CA PHE A 305 -4.15 -25.77 -4.29
C PHE A 305 -3.47 -25.53 -2.94
N ALA A 306 -2.72 -24.45 -2.85
CA ALA A 306 -2.19 -23.92 -1.60
C ALA A 306 -2.53 -22.43 -1.53
N ALA A 307 -3.03 -21.98 -0.39
CA ALA A 307 -3.29 -20.57 -0.13
C ALA A 307 -2.10 -19.97 0.60
N VAL A 308 -1.71 -18.76 0.19
CA VAL A 308 -0.63 -17.99 0.79
C VAL A 308 -1.22 -16.68 1.31
N ALA A 309 -0.98 -16.40 2.57
CA ALA A 309 -1.36 -15.15 3.22
C ALA A 309 -0.10 -14.48 3.78
N VAL A 310 -0.04 -13.15 3.69
CA VAL A 310 1.10 -12.37 4.17
C VAL A 310 0.60 -11.28 5.09
N THR A 311 1.19 -11.18 6.28
CA THR A 311 0.83 -10.20 7.30
C THR A 311 2.07 -9.39 7.71
N PRO A 312 2.02 -8.05 7.74
CA PRO A 312 3.14 -7.25 8.19
C PRO A 312 3.32 -7.37 9.70
N ILE A 313 4.57 -7.35 10.15
CA ILE A 313 4.94 -7.28 11.56
C ILE A 313 5.00 -5.80 11.93
N LEU A 314 3.86 -5.27 12.34
CA LEU A 314 3.80 -3.94 12.94
C LEU A 314 4.62 -4.02 14.24
N GLY A 315 5.68 -3.22 14.34
CA GLY A 315 6.49 -3.17 15.55
C GLY A 315 5.61 -2.92 16.78
N ASP A 316 5.96 -3.52 17.91
CA ASP A 316 5.29 -3.42 19.22
C ASP A 316 5.31 -1.98 19.76
N ALA A 317 4.70 -1.02 19.06
CA ALA A 317 4.32 0.27 19.61
C ALA A 317 3.13 0.04 20.54
N SER A 318 3.43 -0.63 21.67
CA SER A 318 2.58 -0.86 22.83
C SER A 318 1.11 -1.18 22.48
N ALA A 319 0.82 -2.46 22.31
CA ALA A 319 -0.55 -3.02 22.39
C ALA A 319 -1.23 -2.81 23.76
N HIS A 320 -0.71 -1.89 24.58
CA HIS A 320 -1.37 -1.41 25.77
C HIS A 320 -2.31 -0.29 25.36
N VAL A 321 -3.61 -0.57 25.46
CA VAL A 321 -4.64 0.44 25.30
C VAL A 321 -4.38 1.52 26.36
N GLN A 322 -4.02 2.75 25.96
CA GLN A 322 -3.93 3.85 26.92
C GLN A 322 -5.32 4.14 27.47
N ILE A 323 -5.51 3.85 28.76
CA ILE A 323 -6.78 4.11 29.45
C ILE A 323 -6.78 5.55 29.98
N ASN A 324 -7.67 6.38 29.46
CA ASN A 324 -7.94 7.68 30.04
C ASN A 324 -8.77 7.55 31.32
N GLU A 325 -8.41 8.29 32.37
CA GLU A 325 -9.17 8.24 33.63
C GLU A 325 -10.61 8.77 33.49
N SER A 326 -10.89 9.60 32.49
CA SER A 326 -12.22 10.12 32.17
C SER A 326 -13.22 9.03 31.77
N ASP A 327 -12.71 7.92 31.21
CA ASP A 327 -13.53 6.86 30.62
C ASP A 327 -13.83 5.75 31.62
N LEU A 328 -13.42 5.96 32.89
CA LEU A 328 -13.55 5.01 33.98
C LEU A 328 -14.60 5.44 34.99
N ARG A 329 -15.52 4.52 35.29
CA ARG A 329 -16.44 4.63 36.42
C ARG A 329 -15.95 3.75 37.56
N ILE A 330 -15.51 4.38 38.64
CA ILE A 330 -14.96 3.68 39.82
C ILE A 330 -16.00 3.69 40.94
N GLU A 331 -16.47 2.51 41.31
CA GLU A 331 -17.41 2.27 42.41
C GLU A 331 -16.70 1.57 43.57
N ARG A 332 -17.03 1.97 44.80
CA ARG A 332 -16.46 1.40 46.04
C ARG A 332 -17.58 0.69 46.79
N PHE A 333 -17.27 -0.47 47.35
CA PHE A 333 -18.25 -1.27 48.08
C PHE A 333 -17.57 -2.13 49.15
N ARG A 334 -18.36 -2.77 50.01
CA ARG A 334 -17.86 -3.66 51.07
C ARG A 334 -17.52 -5.03 50.50
N SER A 335 -16.39 -5.61 50.90
CA SER A 335 -15.96 -6.94 50.46
C SER A 335 -16.97 -8.02 50.89
N GLY A 336 -17.36 -8.90 49.96
CA GLY A 336 -18.29 -10.00 50.24
C GLY A 336 -17.55 -11.29 50.57
N GLY A 337 -17.87 -11.92 51.71
CA GLY A 337 -17.35 -13.23 52.12
C GLY A 337 -17.32 -13.45 53.64
N PRO A 338 -16.97 -14.66 54.12
CA PRO A 338 -16.76 -14.94 55.54
C PRO A 338 -15.47 -14.25 56.03
N GLY A 339 -15.53 -12.94 56.23
CA GLY A 339 -14.43 -12.09 56.68
C GLY A 339 -14.63 -11.59 58.12
N GLY A 340 -13.53 -11.18 58.77
CA GLY A 340 -13.56 -10.57 60.11
C GLY A 340 -14.22 -9.18 60.13
N GLN A 341 -14.30 -8.56 61.31
CA GLN A 341 -14.97 -7.24 61.51
C GLN A 341 -14.52 -6.17 60.50
N HIS A 342 -13.22 -6.13 60.15
CA HIS A 342 -12.68 -5.17 59.20
C HIS A 342 -13.30 -5.27 57.78
N ALA A 343 -13.68 -6.47 57.34
CA ALA A 343 -14.30 -6.70 56.03
C ALA A 343 -15.77 -6.23 55.97
N ASN A 344 -16.46 -6.22 57.13
CA ASN A 344 -17.88 -5.88 57.24
C ASN A 344 -18.14 -4.39 57.47
N THR A 345 -17.16 -3.66 58.02
CA THR A 345 -17.27 -2.23 58.36
C THR A 345 -16.63 -1.31 57.33
N THR A 346 -15.61 -1.77 56.60
CA THR A 346 -14.81 -0.92 55.69
C THR A 346 -15.13 -1.18 54.22
N GLU A 347 -15.25 -0.11 53.42
CA GLU A 347 -15.45 -0.17 51.96
C GLU A 347 -14.12 -0.33 51.21
N SER A 348 -13.47 -1.48 51.42
CA SER A 348 -12.16 -1.77 50.81
C SER A 348 -12.24 -2.29 49.37
N ALA A 349 -13.39 -2.82 48.93
CA ALA A 349 -13.54 -3.41 47.59
C ALA A 349 -13.81 -2.34 46.52
N VAL A 350 -13.21 -2.52 45.34
CA VAL A 350 -13.30 -1.57 44.23
C VAL A 350 -13.78 -2.28 42.97
N ARG A 351 -14.76 -1.67 42.29
CA ARG A 351 -15.22 -2.03 40.95
C ARG A 351 -14.87 -0.89 40.00
N ILE A 352 -14.24 -1.20 38.88
CA ILE A 352 -13.93 -0.25 37.82
C ILE A 352 -14.67 -0.71 36.56
N VAL A 353 -15.37 0.21 35.92
CA VAL A 353 -16.10 -0.01 34.67
C VAL A 353 -15.53 0.91 33.60
N HIS A 354 -15.09 0.36 32.48
CA HIS A 354 -14.69 1.15 31.32
C HIS A 354 -15.94 1.47 30.49
N ILE A 355 -16.37 2.73 30.52
CA ILE A 355 -17.62 3.22 29.95
C ILE A 355 -17.79 2.85 28.46
N PRO A 356 -16.80 3.06 27.57
CA PRO A 356 -17.00 2.82 26.13
C PRO A 356 -17.07 1.33 25.76
N THR A 357 -16.42 0.44 26.53
CA THR A 357 -16.42 -1.02 26.25
C THR A 357 -17.40 -1.81 27.10
N GLY A 358 -17.88 -1.25 28.21
CA GLY A 358 -18.71 -1.95 29.19
C GLY A 358 -17.98 -3.01 30.03
N ILE A 359 -16.66 -3.19 29.87
CA ILE A 359 -15.89 -4.15 30.65
C ILE A 359 -15.80 -3.68 32.10
N THR A 360 -16.10 -4.60 33.01
CA THR A 360 -16.00 -4.37 34.46
C THR A 360 -14.86 -5.19 35.04
N ALA A 361 -14.16 -4.66 36.03
CA ALA A 361 -13.16 -5.35 36.82
C ALA A 361 -13.41 -5.09 38.30
N THR A 362 -13.34 -6.13 39.13
CA THR A 362 -13.57 -6.03 40.58
C THR A 362 -12.40 -6.64 41.34
N CYS A 363 -11.92 -5.96 42.38
CA CYS A 363 -10.89 -6.51 43.28
C CYS A 363 -11.26 -6.26 44.75
N GLN A 364 -11.08 -7.31 45.56
CA GLN A 364 -11.38 -7.31 47.01
C GLN A 364 -10.35 -8.08 47.84
N ASN A 365 -9.17 -8.36 47.27
CA ASN A 365 -8.19 -9.28 47.86
C ASN A 365 -7.41 -8.64 49.02
N GLU A 366 -7.12 -7.35 48.92
CA GLU A 366 -6.31 -6.63 49.89
C GLU A 366 -7.17 -5.88 50.92
N ARG A 367 -6.58 -5.62 52.09
CA ARG A 367 -7.23 -4.77 53.11
C ARG A 367 -7.25 -3.29 52.71
N SER A 368 -6.30 -2.87 51.86
CA SER A 368 -6.15 -1.49 51.40
C SER A 368 -6.96 -1.23 50.13
N GLN A 369 -7.77 -0.16 50.16
CA GLN A 369 -8.56 0.30 49.01
C GLN A 369 -7.67 0.70 47.81
N HIS A 370 -6.53 1.36 48.06
CA HIS A 370 -5.63 1.82 47.00
C HIS A 370 -4.97 0.64 46.27
N GLN A 371 -4.62 -0.42 47.02
CA GLN A 371 -4.09 -1.65 46.44
C GLN A 371 -5.16 -2.37 45.62
N ASN A 372 -6.39 -2.48 46.12
CA ASN A 372 -7.51 -3.04 45.36
C ASN A 372 -7.82 -2.22 44.09
N LYS A 373 -7.71 -0.88 44.13
CA LYS A 373 -7.86 -0.02 42.94
C LYS A 373 -6.75 -0.31 41.92
N ALA A 374 -5.49 -0.39 42.34
CA ALA A 374 -4.37 -0.68 41.45
C ALA A 374 -4.50 -2.08 40.82
N SER A 375 -4.86 -3.09 41.59
CA SER A 375 -5.12 -4.44 41.09
C SER A 375 -6.32 -4.50 40.16
N ALA A 376 -7.42 -3.80 40.46
CA ALA A 376 -8.57 -3.71 39.57
C ALA A 376 -8.23 -3.00 38.24
N MET A 377 -7.37 -1.98 38.27
CA MET A 377 -6.83 -1.34 37.06
C MET A 377 -5.97 -2.29 36.24
N ALA A 378 -5.08 -3.06 36.87
CA ALA A 378 -4.25 -4.04 36.16
C ALA A 378 -5.11 -5.14 35.49
N VAL A 379 -6.17 -5.60 36.17
CA VAL A 379 -7.13 -6.56 35.62
C VAL A 379 -7.92 -5.94 34.47
N LEU A 380 -8.34 -4.68 34.60
CA LEU A 380 -9.05 -3.97 33.54
C LEU A 380 -8.18 -3.80 32.30
N GLN A 381 -6.93 -3.39 32.48
CA GLN A 381 -5.93 -3.27 31.41
C GLN A 381 -5.75 -4.61 30.69
N SER A 382 -5.51 -5.70 31.44
CA SER A 382 -5.36 -7.03 30.85
C SER A 382 -6.58 -7.47 30.04
N ARG A 383 -7.80 -7.15 30.49
CA ARG A 383 -9.04 -7.47 29.76
C ARG A 383 -9.22 -6.61 28.50
N LEU A 384 -8.82 -5.34 28.54
CA LEU A 384 -8.87 -4.45 27.38
C LEU A 384 -7.84 -4.86 26.32
N ASP A 385 -6.62 -5.17 26.75
CA ASP A 385 -5.56 -5.67 25.87
C ASP A 385 -5.99 -7.01 25.22
N GLN A 386 -6.64 -7.90 25.97
CA GLN A 386 -7.24 -9.14 25.41
C GLN A 386 -8.35 -8.87 24.39
N LEU A 387 -9.22 -7.90 24.64
CA LEU A 387 -10.28 -7.54 23.71
C LEU A 387 -9.69 -6.99 22.41
N GLU A 388 -8.69 -6.12 22.51
CA GLU A 388 -8.03 -5.53 21.34
C GLU A 388 -7.25 -6.57 20.54
N MET A 389 -6.54 -7.48 21.22
CA MET A 389 -5.91 -8.64 20.58
C MET A 389 -6.94 -9.51 19.85
N ALA A 390 -8.10 -9.79 20.48
CA ALA A 390 -9.17 -10.57 19.85
C ALA A 390 -9.79 -9.84 18.65
N ARG A 391 -9.94 -8.52 18.74
CA ARG A 391 -10.43 -7.67 17.65
C ARG A 391 -9.46 -7.68 16.46
N GLN A 392 -8.18 -7.46 16.73
CA GLN A 392 -7.14 -7.50 15.72
C GLN A 392 -7.04 -8.88 15.07
N ALA A 393 -7.09 -9.95 15.87
CA ALA A 393 -7.13 -11.31 15.36
C ALA A 393 -8.36 -11.56 14.47
N HIS A 394 -9.53 -11.01 14.83
CA HIS A 394 -10.73 -11.13 14.02
C HIS A 394 -10.64 -10.34 12.71
N LEU A 395 -10.11 -9.11 12.73
CA LEU A 395 -9.87 -8.30 11.53
C LEU A 395 -8.87 -8.98 10.60
N ASN A 396 -7.76 -9.48 11.15
CA ASN A 396 -6.77 -10.26 10.41
C ASN A 396 -7.43 -11.52 9.82
N ALA A 397 -8.22 -12.25 10.60
CA ALA A 397 -8.92 -13.44 10.13
C ALA A 397 -9.93 -13.13 9.01
N GLN A 398 -10.68 -12.04 9.11
CA GLN A 398 -11.58 -11.59 8.05
C GLN A 398 -10.82 -11.19 6.79
N HIS A 399 -9.71 -10.45 6.94
CA HIS A 399 -8.85 -10.06 5.84
C HIS A 399 -8.26 -11.29 5.14
N THR A 400 -7.71 -12.23 5.90
CA THR A 400 -7.23 -13.52 5.39
C THR A 400 -8.36 -14.27 4.69
N GLN A 401 -9.52 -14.44 5.32
CA GLN A 401 -10.67 -15.15 4.71
C GLN A 401 -11.11 -14.51 3.40
N SER A 402 -11.16 -13.18 3.31
CA SER A 402 -11.55 -12.48 2.08
C SER A 402 -10.56 -12.67 0.93
N LEU A 403 -9.28 -12.90 1.26
CA LEU A 403 -8.20 -13.12 0.29
C LEU A 403 -8.00 -14.61 -0.02
N THR A 404 -8.43 -15.49 0.87
CA THR A 404 -8.22 -16.94 0.82
C THR A 404 -9.52 -17.72 0.61
N ASP A 405 -10.47 -17.22 -0.19
CA ASP A 405 -11.51 -18.10 -0.71
C ASP A 405 -10.82 -19.14 -1.62
N ILE A 406 -10.51 -20.30 -1.05
CA ILE A 406 -9.85 -21.45 -1.71
C ILE A 406 -10.87 -22.16 -2.61
N THR A 407 -11.54 -21.38 -3.47
CA THR A 407 -12.53 -21.87 -4.42
C THR A 407 -11.90 -21.94 -5.80
N TRP A 408 -12.37 -22.89 -6.61
CA TRP A 408 -11.98 -22.98 -8.02
C TRP A 408 -12.27 -21.66 -8.75
N GLY A 409 -11.23 -20.93 -9.14
CA GLY A 409 -11.34 -19.65 -9.87
C GLY A 409 -10.57 -18.46 -9.26
N SER A 410 -10.13 -18.54 -8.00
CA SER A 410 -9.37 -17.47 -7.30
C SER A 410 -7.84 -17.61 -7.41
N GLN A 411 -7.36 -18.42 -8.36
CA GLN A 411 -5.95 -18.72 -8.54
C GLN A 411 -5.16 -17.50 -9.07
N ILE A 412 -4.06 -17.17 -8.40
CA ILE A 412 -3.15 -16.12 -8.86
C ILE A 412 -2.09 -16.67 -9.78
N ARG A 413 -1.59 -17.89 -9.51
CA ARG A 413 -0.49 -18.52 -10.26
C ARG A 413 -0.75 -19.99 -10.50
N SER A 414 -0.41 -20.45 -11.70
CA SER A 414 -0.54 -21.85 -12.12
C SER A 414 0.83 -22.43 -12.44
N TYR A 415 1.21 -23.46 -11.69
CA TYR A 415 2.44 -24.24 -11.85
C TYR A 415 2.07 -25.54 -12.56
N VAL A 416 2.37 -25.64 -13.85
CA VAL A 416 2.12 -26.85 -14.64
C VAL A 416 3.45 -27.57 -14.84
N LEU A 417 3.58 -28.77 -14.28
CA LEU A 417 4.78 -29.60 -14.44
C LEU A 417 4.61 -30.70 -15.50
N HIS A 418 3.37 -31.05 -15.85
CA HIS A 418 3.04 -32.03 -16.88
C HIS A 418 1.69 -31.68 -17.51
N PRO A 419 1.49 -31.73 -18.84
CA PRO A 419 2.37 -32.32 -19.86
C PRO A 419 3.47 -31.40 -20.37
N TYR A 420 3.28 -30.08 -20.27
CA TYR A 420 4.32 -29.09 -20.51
C TYR A 420 4.73 -28.48 -19.16
N ARG A 421 5.96 -27.95 -19.10
CA ARG A 421 6.55 -27.33 -17.91
C ARG A 421 6.46 -25.81 -18.08
N MET A 422 5.66 -25.17 -17.24
CA MET A 422 5.45 -23.72 -17.29
C MET A 422 4.84 -23.22 -15.97
N VAL A 423 5.30 -22.06 -15.51
CA VAL A 423 4.66 -21.30 -14.43
C VAL A 423 4.11 -20.01 -15.02
N LYS A 424 2.83 -19.72 -14.75
CA LYS A 424 2.16 -18.53 -15.27
C LYS A 424 1.41 -17.80 -14.16
N ASP A 425 1.63 -16.50 -14.04
CA ASP A 425 0.81 -15.60 -13.22
C ASP A 425 -0.39 -15.13 -14.05
N LEU A 426 -1.59 -15.31 -13.54
CA LEU A 426 -2.84 -15.03 -14.24
C LEU A 426 -3.27 -13.57 -14.10
N ARG A 427 -2.65 -12.83 -13.17
CA ARG A 427 -2.94 -11.41 -12.94
C ARG A 427 -2.17 -10.53 -13.92
N THR A 428 -0.92 -10.90 -14.21
CA THR A 428 -0.01 -10.13 -15.09
C THR A 428 0.25 -10.81 -16.44
N ASN A 429 -0.14 -12.09 -16.59
CA ASN A 429 0.19 -12.94 -17.74
C ASN A 429 1.70 -13.22 -17.92
N TYR A 430 2.55 -12.87 -16.95
CA TYR A 430 3.96 -13.21 -16.97
C TYR A 430 4.15 -14.73 -16.82
N GLU A 431 5.00 -15.31 -17.67
CA GLU A 431 5.22 -16.75 -17.74
C GLU A 431 6.71 -17.10 -17.81
N VAL A 432 7.07 -18.20 -17.14
CA VAL A 432 8.43 -18.74 -17.08
C VAL A 432 8.37 -20.22 -17.48
N SER A 433 9.22 -20.62 -18.41
CA SER A 433 9.25 -22.00 -18.93
C SER A 433 9.97 -22.98 -18.00
N ASP A 434 10.83 -22.51 -17.11
CA ASP A 434 11.53 -23.36 -16.14
C ASP A 434 10.86 -23.29 -14.75
N PRO A 435 10.04 -24.29 -14.36
CA PRO A 435 9.41 -24.29 -13.06
C PRO A 435 10.35 -24.68 -11.91
N ASP A 436 11.50 -25.33 -12.18
CA ASP A 436 12.40 -25.77 -11.10
C ASP A 436 13.10 -24.56 -10.47
N SER A 437 13.63 -23.64 -11.29
CA SER A 437 14.19 -22.36 -10.80
C SER A 437 13.19 -21.55 -9.97
N VAL A 438 11.91 -21.55 -10.36
CA VAL A 438 10.84 -20.88 -9.62
C VAL A 438 10.61 -21.55 -8.26
N LEU A 439 10.59 -22.89 -8.21
CA LEU A 439 10.47 -23.65 -6.95
C LEU A 439 11.70 -23.49 -6.05
N GLU A 440 12.87 -23.22 -6.63
CA GLU A 440 14.10 -22.84 -5.92
C GLU A 440 14.11 -21.36 -5.50
N GLY A 441 13.01 -20.61 -5.69
CA GLY A 441 12.81 -19.27 -5.15
C GLY A 441 13.16 -18.13 -6.11
N ASP A 442 13.25 -18.36 -7.42
CA ASP A 442 13.36 -17.28 -8.42
C ASP A 442 11.98 -16.66 -8.68
N LEU A 443 11.52 -15.85 -7.72
CA LEU A 443 10.19 -15.23 -7.72
C LEU A 443 10.19 -13.75 -8.09
N ASP A 444 11.37 -13.14 -8.18
CA ASP A 444 11.51 -11.69 -8.30
C ASP A 444 10.86 -11.15 -9.58
N GLY A 445 10.97 -11.88 -10.70
CA GLY A 445 10.29 -11.51 -11.95
C GLY A 445 8.76 -11.43 -11.81
N PHE A 446 8.15 -12.37 -11.08
CA PHE A 446 6.71 -12.36 -10.83
C PHE A 446 6.30 -11.22 -9.89
N ILE A 447 7.06 -11.01 -8.81
CA ILE A 447 6.79 -9.98 -7.81
C ILE A 447 6.86 -8.59 -8.46
N LEU A 448 7.93 -8.29 -9.19
CA LEU A 448 8.12 -7.00 -9.85
C LEU A 448 7.05 -6.73 -10.92
N SER A 449 6.72 -7.74 -11.71
CA SER A 449 5.64 -7.64 -12.72
C SER A 449 4.30 -7.31 -12.06
N TYR A 450 3.97 -7.94 -10.93
CA TYR A 450 2.74 -7.67 -10.19
C TYR A 450 2.72 -6.26 -9.58
N LEU A 451 3.82 -5.86 -8.92
CA LEU A 451 3.92 -4.52 -8.32
C LEU A 451 3.75 -3.42 -9.37
N SER A 452 4.33 -3.59 -10.55
CA SER A 452 4.13 -2.66 -11.67
C SER A 452 2.67 -2.62 -12.12
N ALA A 453 2.05 -3.78 -12.36
CA ALA A 453 0.68 -3.86 -12.86
C ALA A 453 -0.37 -3.34 -11.88
N CYS A 454 -0.14 -3.44 -10.57
CA CYS A 454 -1.02 -2.87 -9.56
C CYS A 454 -1.05 -1.34 -9.61
N LEU A 455 0.12 -0.71 -9.73
CA LEU A 455 0.22 0.75 -9.79
C LEU A 455 -0.40 1.32 -11.07
N ASP A 456 -0.32 0.58 -12.19
CA ASP A 456 -0.99 0.97 -13.43
C ASP A 456 -2.52 1.00 -13.31
N LYS A 457 -3.12 0.07 -12.54
CA LYS A 457 -4.58 -0.04 -12.39
C LYS A 457 -5.20 1.06 -11.52
N ASP A 458 -4.46 1.58 -10.54
CA ASP A 458 -4.95 2.65 -9.66
C ASP A 458 -5.10 4.00 -10.40
N GLU A 459 -4.59 4.11 -11.63
CA GLU A 459 -4.76 5.30 -12.49
C GLU A 459 -5.96 5.20 -13.43
N ASP A 460 -6.21 4.03 -14.06
CA ASP A 460 -7.32 3.86 -15.01
C ASP A 460 -8.71 3.91 -14.34
N GLY A 461 -8.76 3.70 -13.03
CA GLY A 461 -9.99 3.75 -12.22
C GLY A 461 -10.34 5.13 -11.63
N ALA A 462 -9.53 6.17 -11.91
CA ALA A 462 -9.67 7.50 -11.31
C ALA A 462 -10.22 8.56 -12.27
#